data_AF-B2WJ42-F1
#
_entry.id   AF-B2WJ42-F1
#
_cell.length_a   1.000
_cell.length_b   1.000
_cell.length_c   1.000
_cell.angle_alpha   90.00
_cell.angle_beta   90.00
_cell.angle_gamma   90.00
#
_symmetry.space_group_name_H-M   'P 1'
#
loop_
_entity.id
_entity.type
_entity.pdbx_description
1 polymer ?
#
loop_
_entity_poly.entity_id
_entity_poly.type
_entity_poly.pdbx_seq_one_letter_code
_entity_poly.pdbx_strand_id
1 'polypeptide(L)'
;MKYYWFLESVQQQQQQQHNQQRPPPSPSHSQVGSIAASQNGGGQNGVPMVNGLPSGGQQTDMNHLWAVVQQLSQLLEENKAQTRGIVEGVAAIQGRAALEEGGEVGGAGTRGGGPVMSQVNGEINAATQAHLQSQLSAAQATVASLTSTNSSLSALLTDYESALTLLLDKLRPYAYSQTNAILALHKHYQTLLDQERSTSMSLRLEHAEWQAGLSRVAENARNALRMQGEVEAGLRGTCKELAEENRVLRRMVGWEEREQSDDEEEMAKIG
;
A
#
# COMPACT_ATOMS: atom_id res chain seq x y z
N MET A 1 -15.81 27.44 21.50
CA MET A 1 -16.07 26.20 22.28
C MET A 1 -17.24 25.33 21.76
N LYS A 2 -17.70 25.47 20.50
CA LYS A 2 -18.79 24.64 19.95
C LYS A 2 -18.34 23.55 18.95
N TYR A 3 -17.03 23.42 18.68
CA TYR A 3 -16.51 22.48 17.68
C TYR A 3 -15.93 21.17 18.26
N TYR A 4 -15.78 21.07 19.59
CA TYR A 4 -15.24 19.85 20.22
C TYR A 4 -16.27 18.71 20.30
N TRP A 5 -17.55 19.02 20.50
CA TRP A 5 -18.62 18.02 20.57
C TRP A 5 -18.89 17.29 19.24
N PHE A 6 -18.59 17.91 18.10
CA PHE A 6 -18.83 17.31 16.78
C PHE A 6 -17.73 16.31 16.38
N LEU A 7 -16.48 16.57 16.77
CA LEU A 7 -15.39 15.59 16.55
C LEU A 7 -15.52 14.37 17.45
N GLU A 8 -15.97 14.55 18.70
CA GLU A 8 -16.16 13.45 19.65
C GLU A 8 -17.34 12.53 19.25
N SER A 9 -18.39 13.09 18.64
CA SER A 9 -19.50 12.28 18.11
C SER A 9 -19.12 11.46 16.87
N VAL A 10 -18.26 11.97 15.99
CA VAL A 10 -17.74 11.20 14.84
C VAL A 10 -16.76 10.11 15.30
N GLN A 11 -15.94 10.38 16.31
CA GLN A 11 -15.03 9.38 16.87
C GLN A 11 -15.77 8.27 17.64
N GLN A 12 -16.86 8.61 18.33
CA GLN A 12 -17.66 7.65 19.09
C GLN A 12 -18.57 6.79 18.18
N GLN A 13 -19.00 7.32 17.03
CA GLN A 13 -19.78 6.54 16.05
C GLN A 13 -18.93 5.53 15.27
N GLN A 14 -17.62 5.76 15.15
CA GLN A 14 -16.72 4.81 14.49
C GLN A 14 -16.30 3.64 15.39
N GLN A 15 -16.46 3.76 16.71
CA GLN A 15 -16.09 2.72 17.67
C GLN A 15 -17.22 1.72 18.00
N GLN A 16 -18.47 2.01 17.62
CA GLN A 16 -19.61 1.08 17.84
C GLN A 16 -19.88 0.09 16.70
N GLN A 17 -19.21 0.19 15.54
CA GLN A 17 -19.39 -0.80 14.47
C GLN A 17 -18.50 -2.05 14.57
N HIS A 18 -17.66 -2.17 15.61
CA HIS A 18 -16.72 -3.30 15.72
C HIS A 18 -17.20 -4.47 16.60
N ASN A 19 -18.48 -4.52 17.01
CA ASN A 19 -18.97 -5.56 17.93
C ASN A 19 -20.13 -6.42 17.41
N GLN A 20 -20.28 -6.59 16.10
CA GLN A 20 -21.13 -7.66 15.57
C GLN A 20 -20.27 -8.87 15.20
N GLN A 21 -20.35 -9.88 16.06
CA GLN A 21 -19.75 -11.21 15.89
C GLN A 21 -20.22 -11.82 14.56
N ARG A 22 -19.30 -11.99 13.60
CA ARG A 22 -19.52 -12.85 12.43
C ARG A 22 -19.49 -14.31 12.89
N PRO A 23 -20.46 -15.16 12.49
CA PRO A 23 -20.35 -16.61 12.69
C PRO A 23 -19.20 -17.18 11.83
N PRO A 24 -18.49 -18.23 12.30
CA PRO A 24 -17.40 -18.85 11.54
C PRO A 24 -17.94 -19.65 10.35
N PRO A 25 -17.24 -19.67 9.19
CA PRO A 25 -17.61 -20.52 8.07
C PRO A 25 -17.38 -22.00 8.38
N SER A 26 -18.35 -22.84 8.03
CA SER A 26 -18.29 -24.30 8.17
C SER A 26 -17.22 -24.93 7.25
N PRO A 27 -16.57 -26.03 7.66
CA PRO A 27 -15.60 -26.72 6.82
C PRO A 27 -16.33 -27.55 5.75
N SER A 28 -16.19 -27.18 4.48
CA SER A 28 -16.54 -28.08 3.37
C SER A 28 -15.44 -29.11 3.15
N HIS A 29 -15.83 -30.36 3.28
CA HIS A 29 -15.07 -31.56 2.95
C HIS A 29 -14.67 -31.50 1.46
N SER A 30 -13.39 -31.64 1.13
CA SER A 30 -12.95 -31.94 -0.22
C SER A 30 -11.98 -33.11 -0.17
N GLN A 31 -12.45 -34.16 -0.80
CA GLN A 31 -11.96 -35.52 -0.85
C GLN A 31 -10.57 -35.57 -1.48
N VAL A 32 -9.64 -36.21 -0.79
CA VAL A 32 -8.32 -36.59 -1.30
C VAL A 32 -8.51 -37.63 -2.40
N GLY A 33 -8.24 -37.23 -3.64
CA GLY A 33 -8.12 -38.10 -4.81
C GLY A 33 -6.67 -38.11 -5.29
N SER A 34 -5.95 -39.18 -4.95
CA SER A 34 -4.60 -39.49 -5.37
C SER A 34 -4.50 -39.77 -6.87
N ILE A 35 -3.70 -39.02 -7.63
CA ILE A 35 -3.07 -39.54 -8.85
C ILE A 35 -1.72 -38.85 -9.06
N ALA A 36 -0.66 -39.59 -8.76
CA ALA A 36 0.72 -39.26 -9.10
C ALA A 36 1.15 -40.10 -10.32
N ALA A 37 2.15 -39.57 -11.02
CA ALA A 37 3.02 -40.21 -12.03
C ALA A 37 2.37 -40.47 -13.40
N SER A 38 2.73 -39.66 -14.41
CA SER A 38 3.93 -39.79 -15.25
C SER A 38 3.71 -40.74 -16.43
N GLN A 39 3.79 -40.19 -17.65
CA GLN A 39 4.66 -40.66 -18.74
C GLN A 39 4.03 -40.42 -20.13
N ASN A 40 4.89 -39.94 -21.04
CA ASN A 40 4.82 -39.96 -22.51
C ASN A 40 3.95 -38.94 -23.28
N GLY A 41 4.66 -38.08 -24.02
CA GLY A 41 4.69 -38.23 -25.49
C GLY A 41 3.98 -37.16 -26.32
N GLY A 42 4.71 -36.60 -27.29
CA GLY A 42 4.14 -36.06 -28.53
C GLY A 42 3.97 -34.55 -28.57
N GLY A 43 4.82 -33.88 -29.35
CA GLY A 43 4.67 -32.46 -29.66
C GLY A 43 3.55 -32.19 -30.66
N GLN A 44 2.99 -30.98 -30.59
CA GLN A 44 2.59 -30.15 -31.73
C GLN A 44 2.10 -28.79 -31.17
N ASN A 45 2.62 -27.69 -31.70
CA ASN A 45 2.12 -26.31 -31.63
C ASN A 45 0.94 -26.02 -30.68
N GLY A 46 1.26 -25.54 -29.48
CA GLY A 46 0.34 -24.81 -28.61
C GLY A 46 0.94 -23.44 -28.31
N VAL A 47 0.31 -22.38 -28.83
CA VAL A 47 0.54 -20.99 -28.43
C VAL A 47 0.45 -20.94 -26.89
N PRO A 48 1.41 -20.33 -26.18
CA PRO A 48 1.39 -20.37 -24.73
C PRO A 48 0.17 -19.57 -24.26
N MET A 49 -0.80 -20.27 -23.67
CA MET A 49 -1.90 -19.69 -22.91
C MET A 49 -1.32 -19.04 -21.63
N VAL A 50 -0.75 -17.85 -21.80
CA VAL A 50 -0.43 -16.92 -20.72
C VAL A 50 -1.70 -16.14 -20.40
N ASN A 51 -2.63 -16.78 -19.69
CA ASN A 51 -3.80 -16.09 -19.16
C ASN A 51 -4.24 -16.72 -17.84
N GLY A 52 -3.67 -16.23 -16.74
CA GLY A 52 -4.02 -16.72 -15.40
C GLY A 52 -3.27 -16.08 -14.22
N LEU A 53 -2.50 -15.02 -14.41
CA LEU A 53 -1.82 -14.33 -13.30
C LEU A 53 -2.16 -12.84 -13.28
N PRO A 54 -3.14 -12.39 -12.47
CA PRO A 54 -3.29 -10.99 -12.14
C PRO A 54 -2.36 -10.68 -10.95
N SER A 55 -1.06 -10.44 -11.19
CA SER A 55 -0.18 -9.92 -10.11
C SER A 55 1.22 -9.42 -10.53
N GLY A 56 1.46 -9.04 -11.79
CA GLY A 56 2.77 -8.46 -12.16
C GLY A 56 3.00 -7.06 -11.56
N GLY A 57 1.97 -6.21 -11.53
CA GLY A 57 2.09 -4.82 -11.03
C GLY A 57 2.26 -4.72 -9.51
N GLN A 58 1.52 -5.50 -8.73
CA GLN A 58 1.54 -5.48 -7.26
C GLN A 58 2.88 -6.01 -6.70
N GLN A 59 3.47 -7.03 -7.34
CA GLN A 59 4.78 -7.55 -6.93
C GLN A 59 5.92 -6.60 -7.33
N THR A 60 5.79 -5.91 -8.46
CA THR A 60 6.77 -4.91 -8.90
C THR A 60 6.75 -3.68 -7.99
N ASP A 61 5.56 -3.25 -7.55
CA ASP A 61 5.40 -2.15 -6.59
C ASP A 61 5.96 -2.51 -5.19
N MET A 62 5.71 -3.74 -4.71
CA MET A 62 6.32 -4.23 -3.47
C MET A 62 7.85 -4.26 -3.53
N ASN A 63 8.43 -4.68 -4.66
CA ASN A 63 9.87 -4.64 -4.86
C ASN A 63 10.41 -3.21 -4.94
N HIS A 64 9.66 -2.27 -5.54
CA HIS A 64 10.02 -0.86 -5.62
C HIS A 64 9.96 -0.18 -4.24
N LEU A 65 8.90 -0.40 -3.46
CA LEU A 65 8.78 0.09 -2.09
C LEU A 65 9.91 -0.44 -1.20
N TRP A 66 10.28 -1.71 -1.35
CA TRP A 66 11.40 -2.29 -0.61
C TRP A 66 12.74 -1.62 -0.98
N ALA A 67 12.99 -1.37 -2.27
CA ALA A 67 14.18 -0.65 -2.72
C ALA A 67 14.24 0.79 -2.19
N VAL A 68 13.10 1.50 -2.15
CA VAL A 68 13.00 2.86 -1.59
C VAL A 68 13.25 2.87 -0.08
N VAL A 69 12.72 1.88 0.66
CA VAL A 69 12.96 1.74 2.10
C VAL A 69 14.44 1.43 2.38
N GLN A 70 15.06 0.56 1.58
CA GLN A 70 16.49 0.27 1.67
C GLN A 70 17.32 1.54 1.45
N GLN A 71 16.97 2.36 0.45
CA GLN A 71 17.63 3.62 0.15
C GLN A 71 17.45 4.66 1.27
N LEU A 72 16.24 4.79 1.83
CA LEU A 72 16.00 5.67 2.97
C LEU A 72 16.77 5.24 4.22
N SER A 73 16.87 3.94 4.47
CA SER A 73 17.67 3.40 5.58
C SER A 73 19.17 3.71 5.41
N GLN A 74 19.67 3.62 4.18
CA GLN A 74 21.06 3.95 3.87
C GLN A 74 21.35 5.45 4.05
N LEU A 75 20.45 6.32 3.59
CA LEU A 75 20.55 7.77 3.80
C LEU A 75 20.47 8.15 5.29
N LEU A 76 19.65 7.46 6.08
CA LEU A 76 19.52 7.72 7.51
C LEU A 76 20.78 7.29 8.29
N GLU A 77 21.40 6.18 7.91
CA GLU A 77 22.70 5.77 8.48
C GLU A 77 23.82 6.74 8.09
N GLU A 78 23.83 7.22 6.83
CA GLU A 78 24.76 8.24 6.38
C GLU A 78 24.59 9.55 7.14
N ASN A 79 23.34 9.99 7.38
CA ASN A 79 23.06 11.21 8.15
C ASN A 79 23.52 11.08 9.62
N LYS A 80 23.36 9.89 10.23
CA LYS A 80 23.91 9.58 11.56
C LYS A 80 25.43 9.58 11.59
N ALA A 81 26.08 9.08 10.53
CA ALA A 81 27.54 9.09 10.41
C ALA A 81 28.08 10.53 10.26
N GLN A 82 27.44 11.34 9.41
CA GLN A 82 27.78 12.77 9.24
C GLN A 82 27.59 13.55 10.55
N THR A 83 26.49 13.30 11.28
CA THR A 83 26.25 13.94 12.58
C THR A 83 27.32 13.55 13.60
N ARG A 84 27.75 12.28 13.64
CA ARG A 84 28.87 11.85 14.50
C ARG A 84 30.17 12.57 14.15
N GLY A 85 30.50 12.69 12.86
CA GLY A 85 31.68 13.42 12.41
C GLY A 85 31.64 14.92 12.78
N ILE A 86 30.47 15.55 12.73
CA ILE A 86 30.29 16.95 13.17
C ILE A 86 30.54 17.07 14.68
N VAL A 87 29.98 16.17 15.49
CA VAL A 87 30.15 16.18 16.96
C VAL A 87 31.63 15.98 17.35
N GLU A 88 32.33 15.07 16.68
CA GLU A 88 33.77 14.87 16.89
C GLU A 88 34.60 16.09 16.47
N GLY A 89 34.24 16.74 15.35
CA GLY A 89 34.86 17.99 14.90
C GLY A 89 34.67 19.14 15.89
N VAL A 90 33.47 19.26 16.47
CA VAL A 90 33.16 20.27 17.50
C VAL A 90 33.97 20.02 18.78
N ALA A 91 34.09 18.77 19.23
CA ALA A 91 34.90 18.43 20.40
C ALA A 91 36.39 18.76 20.21
N ALA A 92 36.93 18.56 19.00
CA ALA A 92 38.32 18.92 18.68
C ALA A 92 38.57 20.44 18.69
N ILE A 93 37.58 21.23 18.24
CA ILE A 93 37.66 22.70 18.26
C ILE A 93 37.61 23.22 19.69
N GLN A 94 36.72 22.67 20.53
CA GLN A 94 36.59 23.06 21.93
C GLN A 94 37.84 22.68 22.74
N GLY A 95 38.48 21.54 22.43
CA GLY A 95 39.75 21.14 23.02
C GLY A 95 40.92 22.07 22.67
N ARG A 96 40.94 22.66 21.47
CA ARG A 96 41.95 23.65 21.05
C ARG A 96 41.75 25.02 21.73
N ALA A 97 40.51 25.48 21.87
CA ALA A 97 40.22 26.76 22.50
C ALA A 97 40.61 26.80 24.00
N ALA A 98 40.53 25.67 24.70
CA ALA A 98 40.89 25.58 26.12
C ALA A 98 42.41 25.61 26.41
N LEU A 99 43.27 25.46 25.40
CA LEU A 99 44.73 25.42 25.55
C LEU A 99 45.42 26.78 25.32
N GLU A 100 44.69 27.80 24.85
CA GLU A 100 45.28 29.09 24.43
C GLU A 100 45.06 30.24 25.43
N GLU A 101 44.22 30.07 26.46
CA GLU A 101 43.78 31.13 27.40
C GLU A 101 44.53 31.13 28.76
N GLY A 102 45.83 30.82 28.78
CA GLY A 102 46.60 30.72 30.01
C GLY A 102 48.02 31.29 29.94
N GLY A 103 48.15 32.63 29.89
CA GLY A 103 49.47 33.28 29.87
C GLY A 103 49.50 34.76 30.27
N GLU A 104 50.09 35.01 31.46
CA GLU A 104 50.94 36.16 31.83
C GLU A 104 50.39 37.61 31.79
N VAL A 105 50.35 38.28 32.95
CA VAL A 105 51.03 39.57 33.18
C VAL A 105 51.40 39.70 34.67
N GLY A 106 52.69 39.57 34.98
CA GLY A 106 53.30 40.00 36.24
C GLY A 106 53.97 41.36 36.06
N GLY A 107 53.85 42.25 37.05
CA GLY A 107 54.57 43.54 37.05
C GLY A 107 54.55 44.19 38.41
N ALA A 108 55.68 44.10 39.13
CA ALA A 108 55.90 44.65 40.46
C ALA A 108 56.79 45.93 40.42
N GLY A 109 56.64 46.79 41.44
CA GLY A 109 57.53 47.91 41.80
C GLY A 109 56.96 49.30 41.48
N THR A 110 57.01 50.35 42.31
CA THR A 110 58.03 50.73 43.31
C THR A 110 57.49 51.81 44.27
N ARG A 111 58.08 51.85 45.47
CA ARG A 111 57.81 52.66 46.68
C ARG A 111 58.28 54.14 46.60
N GLY A 112 57.74 55.01 47.47
CA GLY A 112 58.44 56.18 48.05
C GLY A 112 57.57 57.44 48.25
N GLY A 113 57.60 58.09 49.43
CA GLY A 113 56.59 59.08 49.90
C GLY A 113 56.95 60.58 50.00
N GLY A 114 55.87 61.41 50.10
CA GLY A 114 55.73 62.84 50.56
C GLY A 114 56.11 63.94 49.55
N PRO A 115 55.52 65.20 49.51
CA PRO A 115 54.83 66.01 50.56
C PRO A 115 53.29 66.26 50.52
N VAL A 116 52.63 66.39 51.67
CA VAL A 116 51.21 66.00 51.88
C VAL A 116 50.19 67.15 52.07
N MET A 117 50.12 68.23 51.27
CA MET A 117 48.89 69.08 51.30
C MET A 117 48.50 69.82 50.00
N SER A 118 49.39 70.50 49.28
CA SER A 118 49.06 70.98 47.91
C SER A 118 49.00 69.83 46.92
N GLN A 119 49.84 68.83 47.17
CA GLN A 119 49.80 67.52 46.57
C GLN A 119 48.51 66.80 46.95
N VAL A 120 47.99 66.90 48.18
CA VAL A 120 46.70 66.25 48.51
C VAL A 120 45.53 66.80 47.69
N ASN A 121 45.46 68.10 47.39
CA ASN A 121 44.40 68.62 46.52
C ASN A 121 44.61 68.26 45.04
N GLY A 122 45.86 68.26 44.56
CA GLY A 122 46.22 67.78 43.22
C GLY A 122 46.12 66.25 43.06
N GLU A 123 46.34 65.50 44.13
CA GLU A 123 46.26 64.04 44.26
C GLU A 123 44.83 63.61 44.44
N ILE A 124 44.00 64.35 45.19
CA ILE A 124 42.55 64.14 45.23
C ILE A 124 41.97 64.38 43.82
N ASN A 125 42.38 65.47 43.15
CA ASN A 125 41.90 65.76 41.80
C ASN A 125 42.46 64.79 40.74
N ALA A 126 43.71 64.34 40.88
CA ALA A 126 44.30 63.30 40.02
C ALA A 126 43.73 61.91 40.32
N ALA A 127 43.41 61.60 41.57
CA ALA A 127 42.77 60.34 41.97
C ALA A 127 41.33 60.30 41.51
N THR A 128 40.57 61.39 41.60
CA THR A 128 39.20 61.47 41.03
C THR A 128 39.25 61.39 39.51
N GLN A 129 40.23 62.03 38.86
CA GLN A 129 40.41 61.96 37.41
C GLN A 129 40.82 60.55 36.94
N ALA A 130 41.71 59.87 37.66
CA ALA A 130 42.09 58.48 37.41
C ALA A 130 40.92 57.52 37.67
N HIS A 131 40.12 57.78 38.71
CA HIS A 131 38.92 57.00 39.00
C HIS A 131 37.84 57.18 37.92
N LEU A 132 37.62 58.40 37.43
CA LEU A 132 36.72 58.69 36.31
C LEU A 132 37.23 58.07 35.00
N GLN A 133 38.54 58.09 34.74
CA GLN A 133 39.13 57.39 33.59
C GLN A 133 38.98 55.87 33.71
N SER A 134 39.16 55.31 34.90
CA SER A 134 38.94 53.88 35.16
C SER A 134 37.47 53.52 34.92
N GLN A 135 36.52 54.28 35.46
CA GLN A 135 35.09 54.07 35.23
C GLN A 135 34.72 54.22 33.75
N LEU A 136 35.28 55.22 33.06
CA LEU A 136 35.04 55.44 31.63
C LEU A 136 35.59 54.29 30.79
N SER A 137 36.80 53.79 31.11
CA SER A 137 37.37 52.62 30.44
C SER A 137 36.56 51.35 30.70
N ALA A 138 36.07 51.14 31.93
CA ALA A 138 35.19 50.02 32.26
C ALA A 138 33.85 50.12 31.52
N ALA A 139 33.24 51.31 31.47
CA ALA A 139 32.00 51.55 30.72
C ALA A 139 32.20 51.37 29.21
N GLN A 140 33.34 51.76 28.66
CA GLN A 140 33.67 51.53 27.25
C GLN A 140 33.85 50.03 26.95
N ALA A 141 34.50 49.28 27.85
CA ALA A 141 34.65 47.84 27.71
C ALA A 141 33.29 47.11 27.78
N THR A 142 32.37 47.53 28.66
CA THR A 142 31.03 46.94 28.73
C THR A 142 30.20 47.29 27.50
N VAL A 143 30.28 48.53 26.99
CA VAL A 143 29.61 48.93 25.74
C VAL A 143 30.15 48.12 24.56
N ALA A 144 31.46 47.91 24.45
CA ALA A 144 32.06 47.09 23.40
C ALA A 144 31.58 45.62 23.48
N SER A 145 31.54 45.05 24.69
CA SER A 145 31.02 43.70 24.93
C SER A 145 29.54 43.59 24.56
N LEU A 146 28.69 44.51 25.03
CA LEU A 146 27.26 44.54 24.70
C LEU A 146 27.00 44.74 23.20
N THR A 147 27.83 45.53 22.53
CA THR A 147 27.72 45.74 21.07
C THR A 147 28.08 44.46 20.31
N SER A 148 29.13 43.77 20.74
CA SER A 148 29.53 42.47 20.17
C SER A 148 28.44 41.41 20.36
N THR A 149 27.88 41.29 21.57
CA THR A 149 26.81 40.32 21.84
C THR A 149 25.53 40.67 21.07
N ASN A 150 25.17 41.94 20.97
CA ASN A 150 24.01 42.37 20.18
C ASN A 150 24.19 42.10 18.68
N SER A 151 25.42 42.29 18.16
CA SER A 151 25.75 41.92 16.78
C SER A 151 25.61 40.41 16.55
N SER A 152 26.08 39.59 17.48
CA SER A 152 25.97 38.12 17.41
C SER A 152 24.50 37.66 17.46
N LEU A 153 23.70 38.23 18.36
CA LEU A 153 22.26 37.94 18.44
C LEU A 153 21.51 38.36 17.17
N SER A 154 21.86 39.49 16.57
CA SER A 154 21.26 39.96 15.33
C SER A 154 21.59 39.03 14.14
N ALA A 155 22.82 38.53 14.08
CA ALA A 155 23.22 37.53 13.09
C ALA A 155 22.43 36.23 13.27
N LEU A 156 22.32 35.74 14.50
CA LEU A 156 21.54 34.53 14.81
C LEU A 156 20.05 34.68 14.46
N LEU A 157 19.45 35.84 14.73
CA LEU A 157 18.07 36.14 14.33
C LEU A 157 17.91 36.02 12.81
N THR A 158 18.84 36.59 12.05
CA THR A 158 18.85 36.53 10.58
C THR A 158 18.95 35.09 10.08
N ASP A 159 19.80 34.28 10.71
CA ASP A 159 19.93 32.85 10.38
C ASP A 159 18.62 32.10 10.66
N TYR A 160 17.95 32.35 11.79
CA TYR A 160 16.65 31.74 12.09
C TYR A 160 15.56 32.16 11.10
N GLU A 161 15.51 33.44 10.71
CA GLU A 161 14.59 33.93 9.70
C GLU A 161 14.82 33.25 8.36
N SER A 162 16.08 33.07 7.96
CA SER A 162 16.44 32.35 6.74
C SER A 162 16.02 30.87 6.79
N ALA A 163 16.26 30.20 7.92
CA ALA A 163 15.93 28.80 8.13
C ALA A 163 14.41 28.57 8.14
N LEU A 164 13.65 29.45 8.80
CA LEU A 164 12.19 29.40 8.80
C LEU A 164 11.61 29.63 7.40
N THR A 165 12.19 30.56 6.65
CA THR A 165 11.78 30.83 5.27
C THR A 165 12.00 29.59 4.39
N LEU A 166 13.16 28.95 4.51
CA LEU A 166 13.45 27.70 3.81
C LEU A 166 12.52 26.56 4.23
N LEU A 167 12.26 26.41 5.53
CA LEU A 167 11.35 25.39 6.04
C LEU A 167 9.95 25.58 5.48
N LEU A 168 9.42 26.81 5.50
CA LEU A 168 8.10 27.12 4.94
C LEU A 168 8.03 26.88 3.42
N ASP A 169 9.11 27.19 2.69
CA ASP A 169 9.23 26.93 1.26
C ASP A 169 9.18 25.43 0.93
N LYS A 170 9.67 24.55 1.82
CA LYS A 170 9.62 23.09 1.61
C LYS A 170 8.38 22.43 2.20
N LEU A 171 7.88 22.92 3.33
CA LEU A 171 6.73 22.34 4.02
C LEU A 171 5.45 22.45 3.19
N ARG A 172 5.20 23.61 2.59
CA ARG A 172 3.98 23.84 1.80
C ARG A 172 3.88 22.89 0.59
N PRO A 173 4.89 22.78 -0.29
CA PRO A 173 4.82 21.84 -1.40
C PRO A 173 4.81 20.39 -0.92
N TYR A 174 5.53 20.05 0.16
CA TYR A 174 5.47 18.70 0.72
C TYR A 174 4.06 18.31 1.19
N ALA A 175 3.40 19.14 1.99
CA ALA A 175 2.05 18.87 2.48
C ALA A 175 1.04 18.74 1.32
N TYR A 176 1.18 19.58 0.29
CA TYR A 176 0.35 19.52 -0.91
C TYR A 176 0.60 18.24 -1.73
N SER A 177 1.87 17.89 -1.95
CA SER A 177 2.25 16.65 -2.65
C SER A 177 1.75 15.43 -1.90
N GLN A 178 1.88 15.42 -0.57
CA GLN A 178 1.46 14.30 0.27
C GLN A 178 -0.06 14.11 0.24
N THR A 179 -0.83 15.18 0.39
CA THR A 179 -2.29 15.11 0.30
C THR A 179 -2.75 14.66 -1.08
N ASN A 180 -2.11 15.13 -2.15
CA ASN A 180 -2.39 14.66 -3.51
C ASN A 180 -2.06 13.17 -3.69
N ALA A 181 -0.93 12.68 -3.16
CA ALA A 181 -0.56 11.28 -3.24
C ALA A 181 -1.58 10.38 -2.54
N ILE A 182 -2.03 10.77 -1.34
CA ILE A 182 -3.07 10.07 -0.59
C ILE A 182 -4.38 10.05 -1.37
N LEU A 183 -4.81 11.19 -1.93
CA LEU A 183 -6.03 11.26 -2.74
C LEU A 183 -5.94 10.41 -4.01
N ALA A 184 -4.78 10.41 -4.69
CA ALA A 184 -4.55 9.58 -5.86
C ALA A 184 -4.65 8.09 -5.51
N LEU A 185 -4.08 7.69 -4.38
CA LEU A 185 -4.15 6.32 -3.87
C LEU A 185 -5.59 5.91 -3.56
N HIS A 186 -6.36 6.74 -2.85
CA HIS A 186 -7.78 6.47 -2.59
C HIS A 186 -8.59 6.34 -3.88
N LYS A 187 -8.39 7.23 -4.86
CA LYS A 187 -9.05 7.15 -6.17
C LYS A 187 -8.69 5.88 -6.92
N HIS A 188 -7.42 5.49 -6.87
CA HIS A 188 -6.93 4.27 -7.52
C HIS A 188 -7.57 3.01 -6.91
N TYR A 189 -7.57 2.89 -5.57
CA TYR A 189 -8.21 1.74 -4.91
C TYR A 189 -9.72 1.72 -5.12
N GLN A 190 -10.37 2.87 -5.13
CA GLN A 190 -11.80 2.94 -5.46
C GLN A 190 -12.06 2.42 -6.88
N THR A 191 -11.25 2.85 -7.84
CA THR A 191 -11.34 2.38 -9.24
C THR A 191 -11.13 0.88 -9.33
N LEU A 192 -10.14 0.34 -8.62
CA LEU A 192 -9.87 -1.10 -8.61
C LEU A 192 -11.03 -1.90 -7.99
N LEU A 193 -11.62 -1.42 -6.90
CA LEU A 193 -12.80 -2.04 -6.29
C LEU A 193 -14.01 -2.04 -7.23
N ASP A 194 -14.23 -0.94 -7.95
CA ASP A 194 -15.33 -0.84 -8.91
C ASP A 194 -15.08 -1.72 -10.14
N GLN A 195 -13.83 -1.85 -10.58
CA GLN A 195 -13.43 -2.82 -11.61
C GLN A 195 -13.72 -4.25 -11.16
N GLU A 196 -13.26 -4.67 -9.98
CA GLU A 196 -13.52 -6.01 -9.45
C GLU A 196 -15.02 -6.32 -9.27
N ARG A 197 -15.81 -5.33 -8.85
CA ARG A 197 -17.27 -5.48 -8.79
C ARG A 197 -17.88 -5.66 -10.18
N SER A 198 -17.41 -4.89 -11.17
CA SER A 198 -17.91 -4.97 -12.55
C SER A 198 -17.53 -6.31 -13.20
N THR A 199 -16.31 -6.80 -13.01
CA THR A 199 -15.85 -8.09 -13.53
C THR A 199 -16.61 -9.24 -12.86
N SER A 200 -16.78 -9.18 -11.54
CA SER A 200 -17.58 -10.16 -10.79
C SER A 200 -19.04 -10.21 -11.25
N MET A 201 -19.64 -9.04 -11.53
CA MET A 201 -21.00 -8.95 -12.05
C MET A 201 -21.07 -9.51 -13.47
N SER A 202 -20.12 -9.17 -14.34
CA SER A 202 -20.03 -9.69 -15.71
C SER A 202 -19.94 -11.22 -15.74
N LEU A 203 -19.08 -11.81 -14.90
CA LEU A 203 -18.90 -13.26 -14.84
C LEU A 203 -20.18 -13.98 -14.35
N ARG A 204 -20.92 -13.37 -13.43
CA ARG A 204 -22.22 -13.91 -12.98
C ARG A 204 -23.27 -13.85 -14.08
N LEU A 205 -23.29 -12.79 -14.87
CA LEU A 205 -24.19 -12.68 -16.03
C LEU A 205 -23.86 -13.74 -17.08
N GLU A 206 -22.59 -13.89 -17.45
CA GLU A 206 -22.13 -14.92 -18.40
C GLU A 206 -22.47 -16.33 -17.90
N HIS A 207 -22.23 -16.62 -16.63
CA HIS A 207 -22.61 -17.91 -16.05
C HIS A 207 -24.12 -18.16 -16.12
N ALA A 208 -24.94 -17.14 -15.83
CA ALA A 208 -26.40 -17.26 -15.95
C ALA A 208 -26.83 -17.50 -17.41
N GLU A 209 -26.20 -16.83 -18.37
CA GLU A 209 -26.44 -17.02 -19.80
C GLU A 209 -26.06 -18.44 -20.25
N TRP A 210 -24.90 -18.94 -19.83
CA TRP A 210 -24.47 -20.31 -20.11
C TRP A 210 -25.38 -21.35 -19.48
N GLN A 211 -25.82 -21.14 -18.23
CA GLN A 211 -26.77 -22.04 -17.57
C GLN A 211 -28.11 -22.07 -18.32
N ALA A 212 -28.62 -20.91 -18.74
CA ALA A 212 -29.83 -20.82 -19.53
C ALA A 212 -29.67 -21.49 -20.91
N GLY A 213 -28.53 -21.28 -21.58
CA GLY A 213 -28.18 -21.91 -22.85
C GLY A 213 -28.11 -23.44 -22.74
N LEU A 214 -27.47 -23.95 -21.69
CA LEU A 214 -27.38 -25.39 -21.42
C LEU A 214 -28.76 -26.00 -21.12
N SER A 215 -29.63 -25.30 -20.36
CA SER A 215 -31.02 -25.75 -20.14
C SER A 215 -31.78 -25.90 -21.46
N ARG A 216 -31.67 -24.91 -22.35
CA ARG A 216 -32.31 -24.96 -23.68
C ARG A 216 -31.78 -26.11 -24.54
N VAL A 217 -30.47 -26.34 -24.54
CA VAL A 217 -29.86 -27.46 -25.28
C VAL A 217 -30.31 -28.80 -24.70
N ALA A 218 -30.35 -28.94 -23.37
CA ALA A 218 -30.81 -30.16 -22.70
C ALA A 218 -32.29 -30.44 -22.98
N GLU A 219 -33.15 -29.41 -22.97
CA GLU A 219 -34.56 -29.52 -23.36
C GLU A 219 -34.71 -29.93 -24.82
N ASN A 220 -33.96 -29.30 -25.74
CA ASN A 220 -33.98 -29.66 -27.14
C ASN A 220 -33.51 -31.11 -27.38
N ALA A 221 -32.46 -31.57 -26.69
CA ALA A 221 -31.97 -32.94 -26.79
C ALA A 221 -33.02 -33.94 -26.28
N ARG A 222 -33.69 -33.66 -25.15
CA ARG A 222 -34.79 -34.49 -24.64
C ARG A 222 -35.96 -34.53 -25.63
N ASN A 223 -36.32 -33.39 -26.22
CA ASN A 223 -37.38 -33.33 -27.22
C ASN A 223 -37.02 -34.11 -28.48
N ALA A 224 -35.78 -34.02 -28.97
CA ALA A 224 -35.30 -34.79 -30.12
C ALA A 224 -35.36 -36.31 -29.86
N LEU A 225 -34.90 -36.76 -28.69
CA LEU A 225 -34.99 -38.17 -28.28
C LEU A 225 -36.45 -38.64 -28.17
N ARG A 226 -37.34 -37.80 -27.63
CA ARG A 226 -38.78 -38.10 -27.56
C ARG A 226 -39.39 -38.22 -28.95
N MET A 227 -39.11 -37.29 -29.85
CA MET A 227 -39.60 -37.34 -31.24
C MET A 227 -39.07 -38.57 -31.98
N GLN A 228 -37.80 -38.93 -31.77
CA GLN A 228 -37.24 -40.16 -32.32
C GLN A 228 -37.99 -41.40 -31.79
N GLY A 229 -38.23 -41.48 -30.48
CA GLY A 229 -39.00 -42.57 -29.88
C GLY A 229 -40.44 -42.66 -30.40
N GLU A 230 -41.12 -41.53 -30.60
CA GLU A 230 -42.46 -41.47 -31.19
C GLU A 230 -42.46 -41.96 -32.65
N VAL A 231 -41.45 -41.60 -33.45
CA VAL A 231 -41.27 -42.09 -34.83
C VAL A 231 -41.00 -43.59 -34.85
N GLU A 232 -40.10 -44.09 -34.02
CA GLU A 232 -39.78 -45.51 -33.92
C GLU A 232 -41.00 -46.34 -33.47
N ALA A 233 -41.77 -45.85 -32.49
CA ALA A 233 -42.99 -46.49 -32.05
C ALA A 233 -44.05 -46.53 -33.16
N GLY A 234 -44.21 -45.45 -33.93
CA GLY A 234 -45.09 -45.40 -35.09
C GLY A 234 -44.71 -46.43 -36.16
N LEU A 235 -43.41 -46.51 -36.52
CA LEU A 235 -42.91 -47.50 -37.47
C LEU A 235 -43.13 -48.93 -36.98
N ARG A 236 -42.83 -49.22 -35.70
CA ARG A 236 -43.12 -50.52 -35.08
C ARG A 236 -44.61 -50.87 -35.15
N GLY A 237 -45.49 -49.91 -34.91
CA GLY A 237 -46.93 -50.08 -35.05
C GLY A 237 -47.33 -50.48 -36.48
N THR A 238 -46.85 -49.74 -37.48
CA THR A 238 -47.12 -50.08 -38.89
C THR A 238 -46.57 -51.44 -39.29
N CYS A 239 -45.35 -51.81 -38.85
CA CYS A 239 -44.80 -53.14 -39.14
C CYS A 239 -45.67 -54.25 -38.54
N LYS A 240 -46.17 -54.08 -37.30
CA LYS A 240 -47.09 -55.04 -36.67
C LYS A 240 -48.41 -55.14 -37.43
N GLU A 241 -49.01 -54.01 -37.80
CA GLU A 241 -50.25 -53.98 -38.58
C GLU A 241 -50.08 -54.68 -39.94
N LEU A 242 -48.99 -54.38 -40.67
CA LEU A 242 -48.65 -55.06 -41.92
C LEU A 242 -48.39 -56.55 -41.72
N ALA A 243 -47.75 -56.96 -40.63
CA ALA A 243 -47.51 -58.37 -40.31
C ALA A 243 -48.83 -59.12 -40.05
N GLU A 244 -49.74 -58.51 -39.31
CA GLU A 244 -51.09 -59.05 -39.06
C GLU A 244 -51.91 -59.14 -40.35
N GLU A 245 -51.90 -58.10 -41.19
CA GLU A 245 -52.56 -58.12 -42.49
C GLU A 245 -51.99 -59.23 -43.38
N ASN A 246 -50.65 -59.35 -43.47
CA ASN A 246 -49.99 -60.39 -44.25
C ASN A 246 -50.37 -61.78 -43.76
N ARG A 247 -50.45 -61.98 -42.44
CA ARG A 247 -50.88 -63.24 -41.82
C ARG A 247 -52.33 -63.58 -42.21
N VAL A 248 -53.24 -62.62 -42.14
CA VAL A 248 -54.66 -62.82 -42.51
C VAL A 248 -54.79 -63.12 -44.01
N LEU A 249 -54.07 -62.39 -44.87
CA LEU A 249 -54.07 -62.61 -46.32
C LEU A 249 -53.53 -64.00 -46.68
N ARG A 250 -52.45 -64.45 -46.05
CA ARG A 250 -51.91 -65.81 -46.24
C ARG A 250 -52.89 -66.90 -45.85
N ARG A 251 -53.59 -66.71 -44.72
CA ARG A 251 -54.65 -67.61 -44.27
C ARG A 251 -55.80 -67.71 -45.29
N MET A 252 -56.18 -66.59 -45.92
CA MET A 252 -57.23 -66.58 -46.94
C MET A 252 -56.83 -67.27 -48.25
N VAL A 253 -55.54 -67.25 -48.61
CA VAL A 253 -55.00 -67.90 -49.82
C VAL A 253 -54.61 -69.37 -49.56
N GLY A 254 -54.63 -69.84 -48.31
CA GLY A 254 -54.30 -71.21 -47.92
C GLY A 254 -52.79 -71.50 -47.93
N TRP A 255 -51.96 -70.46 -47.81
CA TRP A 255 -50.51 -70.60 -47.64
C TRP A 255 -50.15 -70.71 -46.15
N GLU A 256 -49.13 -71.51 -45.81
CA GLU A 256 -48.66 -71.64 -44.42
C GLU A 256 -48.31 -70.27 -43.83
N GLU A 257 -48.70 -70.05 -42.56
CA GLU A 257 -48.32 -68.85 -41.82
C GLU A 257 -46.80 -68.84 -41.70
N ARG A 258 -46.15 -67.75 -42.15
CA ARG A 258 -44.71 -67.60 -41.93
C ARG A 258 -44.52 -67.45 -40.43
N GLU A 259 -43.70 -68.30 -39.81
CA GLU A 259 -43.34 -68.15 -38.41
C GLU A 259 -42.80 -66.74 -38.18
N GLN A 260 -43.28 -66.13 -37.10
CA GLN A 260 -42.94 -64.78 -36.71
C GLN A 260 -41.41 -64.72 -36.59
N SER A 261 -40.74 -63.99 -37.49
CA SER A 261 -39.27 -64.02 -37.51
C SER A 261 -38.75 -63.50 -36.17
N ASP A 262 -37.73 -64.14 -35.61
CA ASP A 262 -37.16 -63.86 -34.26
C ASP A 262 -36.91 -62.36 -33.97
N ASP A 263 -36.70 -61.55 -35.01
CA ASP A 263 -36.59 -60.08 -34.93
C ASP A 263 -37.87 -59.38 -34.40
N GLU A 264 -39.07 -59.94 -34.64
CA GLU A 264 -40.34 -59.41 -34.13
C GLU A 264 -40.56 -59.70 -32.63
N GLU A 265 -40.04 -60.82 -32.12
CA GLU A 265 -40.11 -61.18 -30.70
C GLU A 265 -39.13 -60.39 -29.83
N GLU A 266 -37.91 -60.12 -30.31
CA GLU A 266 -36.95 -59.25 -29.59
C GLU A 266 -37.46 -57.81 -29.51
N MET A 267 -38.07 -57.31 -30.58
CA MET A 267 -38.64 -55.96 -30.64
C MET A 267 -39.86 -55.76 -29.72
N ALA A 268 -40.50 -56.83 -29.26
CA ALA A 268 -41.59 -56.81 -28.28
C ALA A 268 -41.12 -56.86 -26.82
N LYS A 269 -39.87 -57.29 -26.55
CA LYS A 269 -39.30 -57.42 -25.20
C LYS A 269 -38.52 -56.20 -24.69
N ILE A 270 -38.23 -55.22 -25.55
CA ILE A 270 -37.37 -54.04 -25.23
C ILE A 270 -38.19 -52.75 -25.01
N GLY A 271 -39.52 -52.79 -25.07
CA GLY A 271 -40.41 -51.70 -24.62
C GLY A 271 -40.77 -51.84 -23.15
#